data_AF-A0A7R8VIN9-F1
#
_entry.id   AF-A0A7R8VIN9-F1
#
_cell.length_a   1.000
_cell.length_b   1.000
_cell.length_c   1.000
_cell.angle_alpha   90.00
_cell.angle_beta   90.00
_cell.angle_gamma   90.00
#
_symmetry.space_group_name_H-M   'P 1'
#
loop_
_entity.id
_entity.type
_entity.pdbx_description
1 polymer ?
#
loop_
_entity_poly.entity_id
_entity_poly.type
_entity_poly.pdbx_seq_one_letter_code
_entity_poly.pdbx_strand_id
1 'polypeptide(L)'
;MGDLLAMEKKIEEIQSGIQAINIQKCPEVEHIHDCIETRPILNGCDSLDVDELGEGTSPVSDDKQIIFSKTDELLLECGSDILGSSVENGLKNEKNHENSNIVNLNSSPQTKSSQSLKLDGVLNWEHQLKWIQWNKKRTPIVTQNSNGPCPLIAIANVLLLCRKIILPSVMEFITANQLLEFVADSIFENIPKDLSGVTQLNYEQNVYDAIAILPHLHTGLDVNVKFTGVQDFEYTPECIIFDLLNIPLYHGWLVDPQAQDTVKSLGNLGYNQLVENIVINKDSADSELFSRAVIAEEFLEKTASQLTYHGLCELNSALRNDELAVFFRNNHFSTIVKKKNELFQLVTDQGFLLEPRVVWESLSNIENDGYFVDGHFLPVPQNALETSSVITHQQLIGHE
;
A
#
# COMPACT_ATOMS: atom_id res chain seq x y z
N MET A 1 22.47 1.15 31.70
CA MET A 1 21.84 2.49 31.58
C MET A 1 22.60 3.37 30.59
N GLY A 2 23.94 3.41 30.61
CA GLY A 2 24.71 4.06 29.54
C GLY A 2 24.49 3.42 28.16
N ASP A 3 24.40 2.10 28.09
CA ASP A 3 24.29 1.35 26.83
C ASP A 3 22.92 1.53 26.14
N LEU A 4 21.84 1.69 26.92
CA LEU A 4 20.51 1.97 26.39
C LEU A 4 20.46 3.36 25.73
N LEU A 5 21.05 4.36 26.40
CA LEU A 5 21.16 5.73 25.89
C LEU A 5 22.04 5.82 24.63
N ALA A 6 23.07 4.96 24.52
CA ALA A 6 23.91 4.84 23.34
C ALA A 6 23.18 4.16 22.16
N MET A 7 22.26 3.23 22.46
CA MET A 7 21.43 2.55 21.46
C MET A 7 20.32 3.48 20.93
N GLU A 8 19.61 4.18 21.81
CA GLU A 8 18.62 5.21 21.44
C GLU A 8 19.25 6.28 20.53
N LYS A 9 20.44 6.79 20.90
CA LYS A 9 21.15 7.78 20.09
C LYS A 9 21.60 7.25 18.72
N LYS A 10 22.00 5.98 18.62
CA LYS A 10 22.31 5.34 17.33
C LYS A 10 21.07 5.21 16.45
N ILE A 11 19.90 4.93 17.03
CA ILE A 11 18.64 4.84 16.29
C ILE A 11 18.25 6.22 15.74
N GLU A 12 18.37 7.30 16.54
CA GLU A 12 18.17 8.67 16.05
C GLU A 12 19.17 9.07 14.95
N GLU A 13 20.45 8.70 15.07
CA GLU A 13 21.48 8.98 14.06
C GLU A 13 21.19 8.23 12.73
N ILE A 14 20.70 7.00 12.78
CA ILE A 14 20.28 6.23 11.59
C ILE A 14 19.01 6.83 10.95
N GLN A 15 18.00 7.16 11.75
CA GLN A 15 16.75 7.77 11.26
C GLN A 15 16.99 9.14 10.64
N SER A 16 17.90 9.94 11.22
CA SER A 16 18.32 11.23 10.64
C SER A 16 19.13 11.05 9.35
N GLY A 17 19.97 10.02 9.26
CA GLY A 17 20.68 9.66 8.03
C GLY A 17 19.74 9.30 6.87
N ILE A 18 18.68 8.53 7.14
CA ILE A 18 17.65 8.17 6.14
C ILE A 18 16.88 9.41 5.68
N GLN A 19 16.56 10.35 6.57
CA GLN A 19 15.98 11.64 6.18
C GLN A 19 16.95 12.52 5.36
N ALA A 20 18.24 12.51 5.68
CA ALA A 20 19.24 13.30 4.96
C ALA A 20 19.44 12.85 3.51
N ILE A 21 19.38 11.53 3.25
CA ILE A 21 19.43 10.97 1.89
C ILE A 21 18.25 11.48 1.04
N ASN A 22 17.05 11.61 1.64
CA ASN A 22 15.87 12.17 0.97
C ASN A 22 15.89 13.70 0.78
N ILE A 23 16.87 14.42 1.33
CA ILE A 23 16.97 15.89 1.25
C ILE A 23 18.12 16.34 0.33
N GLN A 24 18.93 15.40 -0.17
CA GLN A 24 20.02 15.71 -1.10
C GLN A 24 19.47 15.99 -2.51
N LYS A 25 19.09 17.27 -2.71
CA LYS A 25 18.68 17.88 -3.98
C LYS A 25 19.40 17.27 -5.18
N CYS A 26 18.63 16.92 -6.22
CA CYS A 26 19.19 16.75 -7.57
C CYS A 26 20.01 18.00 -7.93
N PRO A 27 21.31 17.87 -8.25
CA PRO A 27 22.05 18.97 -8.82
C PRO A 27 21.52 19.26 -10.23
N GLU A 28 21.54 20.55 -10.59
CA GLU A 28 21.03 21.06 -11.86
C GLU A 28 21.75 20.43 -13.06
N VAL A 29 21.01 20.13 -14.13
CA VAL A 29 21.56 19.53 -15.35
C VAL A 29 22.23 20.61 -16.20
N GLU A 30 23.50 20.89 -15.90
CA GLU A 30 24.40 21.62 -16.81
C GLU A 30 25.45 20.69 -17.42
N HIS A 31 25.48 20.68 -18.76
CA HIS A 31 26.58 20.22 -19.62
C HIS A 31 27.10 18.77 -19.48
N ILE A 32 26.54 17.87 -20.31
CA ILE A 32 27.36 16.90 -21.05
C ILE A 32 27.02 16.98 -22.54
N HIS A 33 27.77 17.82 -23.25
CA HIS A 33 28.05 17.59 -24.67
C HIS A 33 29.20 16.57 -24.77
N ASP A 34 29.31 15.92 -25.93
CA ASP A 34 30.40 15.03 -26.35
C ASP A 34 30.49 13.67 -25.63
N CYS A 35 29.88 12.65 -26.26
CA CYS A 35 30.56 11.39 -26.58
C CYS A 35 29.80 10.61 -27.68
N ILE A 36 29.88 11.09 -28.92
CA ILE A 36 29.51 10.29 -30.10
C ILE A 36 30.73 9.47 -30.52
N GLU A 37 30.81 8.21 -30.10
CA GLU A 37 31.62 7.22 -30.81
C GLU A 37 30.80 6.00 -31.21
N THR A 38 31.20 5.41 -32.33
CA THR A 38 30.33 4.61 -33.21
C THR A 38 30.65 3.11 -33.14
N ARG A 39 29.65 2.30 -33.56
CA ARG A 39 29.73 0.90 -34.10
C ARG A 39 29.39 -0.25 -33.12
N PRO A 40 28.92 -1.40 -33.65
CA PRO A 40 28.00 -1.55 -34.78
C PRO A 40 26.91 -2.62 -34.55
N ILE A 41 25.87 -2.56 -35.38
CA ILE A 41 24.79 -3.57 -35.49
C ILE A 41 25.34 -4.92 -35.98
N LEU A 42 24.87 -6.02 -35.40
CA LEU A 42 24.95 -7.38 -35.98
C LEU A 42 23.53 -7.93 -36.18
N ASN A 43 23.27 -8.45 -37.38
CA ASN A 43 22.00 -9.04 -37.82
C ASN A 43 22.14 -10.56 -38.05
N GLY A 44 21.02 -11.29 -37.96
CA GLY A 44 20.87 -12.73 -38.26
C GLY A 44 21.10 -13.63 -37.04
N CYS A 45 20.52 -14.83 -36.88
CA CYS A 45 19.61 -15.69 -37.69
C CYS A 45 19.00 -16.75 -36.73
N ASP A 46 17.86 -17.41 -36.94
CA ASP A 46 16.81 -17.38 -37.99
C ASP A 46 15.47 -17.93 -37.43
N SER A 47 14.39 -17.86 -38.21
CA SER A 47 13.02 -18.35 -37.91
C SER A 47 12.84 -19.88 -37.97
N LEU A 48 12.00 -20.45 -37.10
CA LEU A 48 11.35 -21.76 -37.31
C LEU A 48 9.91 -21.79 -36.76
N ASP A 49 8.94 -21.93 -37.65
CA ASP A 49 7.53 -22.27 -37.36
C ASP A 49 7.34 -23.80 -37.33
N VAL A 50 6.47 -24.31 -36.45
CA VAL A 50 5.78 -25.62 -36.62
C VAL A 50 4.39 -25.56 -35.96
N ASP A 51 3.43 -26.29 -36.53
CA ASP A 51 1.98 -26.02 -36.48
C ASP A 51 1.14 -26.50 -35.27
N GLU A 52 -0.13 -26.11 -35.35
CA GLU A 52 -1.32 -26.43 -34.55
C GLU A 52 -1.51 -27.90 -34.10
N LEU A 53 -2.29 -28.10 -33.02
CA LEU A 53 -3.56 -28.86 -33.04
C LEU A 53 -4.24 -28.90 -31.65
N GLY A 54 -5.57 -28.76 -31.59
CA GLY A 54 -6.39 -29.31 -30.49
C GLY A 54 -7.43 -28.36 -29.85
N GLU A 55 -8.69 -28.45 -30.26
CA GLU A 55 -9.84 -27.82 -29.57
C GLU A 55 -10.20 -28.55 -28.26
N GLY A 56 -10.72 -27.82 -27.27
CA GLY A 56 -11.31 -28.39 -26.04
C GLY A 56 -12.13 -27.36 -25.26
N THR A 57 -13.43 -27.60 -25.10
CA THR A 57 -14.40 -26.61 -24.60
C THR A 57 -14.78 -26.78 -23.13
N SER A 58 -14.78 -25.65 -22.39
CA SER A 58 -15.65 -25.35 -21.21
C SER A 58 -15.37 -26.10 -19.89
N PRO A 59 -15.87 -25.62 -18.72
CA PRO A 59 -16.57 -24.35 -18.45
C PRO A 59 -15.89 -23.44 -17.39
N VAL A 60 -16.50 -22.26 -17.18
CA VAL A 60 -16.14 -21.25 -16.17
C VAL A 60 -16.62 -21.64 -14.76
N SER A 61 -15.77 -21.52 -13.74
CA SER A 61 -16.15 -21.40 -12.33
C SER A 61 -14.98 -20.86 -11.47
N ASP A 62 -14.96 -19.55 -11.20
CA ASP A 62 -14.01 -18.93 -10.25
C ASP A 62 -14.77 -18.38 -9.03
N ASP A 63 -15.21 -19.29 -8.15
CA ASP A 63 -15.51 -18.95 -6.77
C ASP A 63 -14.18 -18.75 -6.03
N LYS A 64 -13.73 -17.49 -5.88
CA LYS A 64 -12.61 -17.18 -4.98
C LYS A 64 -13.04 -17.38 -3.52
N GLN A 65 -12.80 -18.57 -2.98
CA GLN A 65 -12.88 -18.81 -1.54
C GLN A 65 -11.88 -17.90 -0.81
N ILE A 66 -12.36 -17.21 0.22
CA ILE A 66 -11.55 -16.49 1.19
C ILE A 66 -10.64 -17.52 1.88
N ILE A 67 -9.32 -17.36 1.74
CA ILE A 67 -8.34 -18.24 2.40
C ILE A 67 -8.25 -17.82 3.86
N PHE A 68 -9.01 -18.50 4.73
CA PHE A 68 -8.78 -18.43 6.17
C PHE A 68 -7.50 -19.22 6.52
N SER A 69 -6.48 -18.52 7.01
CA SER A 69 -5.26 -19.14 7.55
C SER A 69 -5.59 -19.93 8.80
N LYS A 70 -5.62 -21.26 8.67
CA LYS A 70 -6.03 -22.17 9.74
C LYS A 70 -4.87 -22.44 10.71
N THR A 71 -4.60 -21.51 11.62
CA THR A 71 -3.62 -21.64 12.71
C THR A 71 -4.15 -21.11 14.04
N ASP A 72 -5.09 -21.84 14.64
CA ASP A 72 -5.40 -21.77 16.08
C ASP A 72 -6.18 -23.02 16.53
N GLU A 73 -5.53 -24.18 16.43
CA GLU A 73 -6.10 -25.45 16.92
C GLU A 73 -4.96 -26.40 17.36
N LEU A 74 -4.30 -26.10 18.48
CA LEU A 74 -3.47 -27.04 19.27
C LEU A 74 -2.92 -26.37 20.56
N LEU A 75 -3.67 -26.40 21.66
CA LEU A 75 -3.13 -26.39 23.05
C LEU A 75 -4.25 -26.52 24.11
N LEU A 76 -4.92 -27.68 24.20
CA LEU A 76 -5.79 -27.98 25.34
C LEU A 76 -6.08 -29.48 25.49
N GLU A 77 -5.08 -30.26 25.90
CA GLU A 77 -5.32 -31.58 26.52
C GLU A 77 -4.16 -32.04 27.40
N CYS A 78 -4.28 -31.88 28.73
CA CYS A 78 -3.68 -32.77 29.73
C CYS A 78 -4.16 -32.44 31.15
N GLY A 79 -4.65 -33.44 31.89
CA GLY A 79 -4.58 -33.46 33.36
C GLY A 79 -5.84 -33.08 34.15
N SER A 80 -6.83 -33.97 34.20
CA SER A 80 -7.79 -34.04 35.31
C SER A 80 -7.11 -34.57 36.58
N ASP A 81 -7.35 -33.97 37.76
CA ASP A 81 -7.95 -34.69 38.91
C ASP A 81 -8.10 -33.89 40.23
N ILE A 82 -9.23 -34.18 40.91
CA ILE A 82 -9.42 -34.32 42.38
C ILE A 82 -9.73 -33.08 43.29
N LEU A 83 -10.90 -33.18 43.98
CA LEU A 83 -11.37 -32.58 45.26
C LEU A 83 -11.43 -31.02 45.42
N GLY A 84 -12.50 -30.39 45.93
CA GLY A 84 -13.86 -30.84 46.28
C GLY A 84 -14.56 -29.98 47.36
N SER A 85 -15.90 -29.86 47.32
CA SER A 85 -16.80 -29.24 48.34
C SER A 85 -16.69 -27.71 48.57
N SER A 86 -17.70 -26.95 49.02
CA SER A 86 -19.17 -27.10 49.09
C SER A 86 -19.82 -25.78 49.58
N VAL A 87 -21.15 -25.76 49.62
CA VAL A 87 -22.05 -24.93 50.49
C VAL A 87 -22.63 -23.64 49.88
N GLU A 88 -23.96 -23.65 49.85
CA GLU A 88 -24.90 -22.60 49.45
C GLU A 88 -24.96 -21.42 50.44
N ASN A 89 -25.44 -20.27 49.97
CA ASN A 89 -26.59 -19.50 50.49
C ASN A 89 -26.54 -18.07 49.89
N GLY A 90 -27.63 -17.43 49.44
CA GLY A 90 -29.02 -17.87 49.38
C GLY A 90 -29.97 -16.70 49.70
N LEU A 91 -30.90 -16.41 48.77
CA LEU A 91 -32.13 -15.61 48.99
C LEU A 91 -31.89 -14.08 49.19
N LYS A 92 -32.78 -13.14 48.84
CA LYS A 92 -34.04 -13.12 48.05
C LYS A 92 -34.46 -11.64 47.84
N ASN A 93 -35.20 -11.35 46.75
CA ASN A 93 -36.35 -10.40 46.64
C ASN A 93 -36.17 -8.91 47.09
N GLU A 94 -36.94 -7.92 46.61
CA GLU A 94 -37.90 -7.80 45.50
C GLU A 94 -38.04 -6.31 45.09
N LYS A 95 -38.48 -6.10 43.84
CA LYS A 95 -39.29 -4.99 43.27
C LYS A 95 -39.57 -3.76 44.17
N ASN A 96 -39.47 -2.56 43.55
CA ASN A 96 -40.65 -1.74 43.26
C ASN A 96 -40.42 -0.66 42.19
N HIS A 97 -41.46 -0.37 41.42
CA HIS A 97 -41.57 0.81 40.55
C HIS A 97 -41.83 2.07 41.40
N GLU A 98 -41.40 3.26 40.95
CA GLU A 98 -42.33 4.27 40.42
C GLU A 98 -41.67 5.57 39.90
N ASN A 99 -42.26 6.06 38.80
CA ASN A 99 -42.48 7.46 38.39
C ASN A 99 -41.34 8.47 38.15
N SER A 100 -41.46 9.08 36.96
CA SER A 100 -40.79 10.26 36.43
C SER A 100 -41.15 11.58 37.15
N ASN A 101 -40.19 12.51 37.28
CA ASN A 101 -40.20 13.79 36.53
C ASN A 101 -39.04 14.75 36.88
N ILE A 102 -38.32 15.17 35.84
CA ILE A 102 -37.70 16.49 35.56
C ILE A 102 -37.58 17.50 36.73
N VAL A 103 -36.34 17.86 37.12
CA VAL A 103 -35.86 19.27 37.25
C VAL A 103 -34.36 19.34 36.88
N ASN A 104 -34.00 20.39 36.15
CA ASN A 104 -32.64 20.72 35.69
C ASN A 104 -31.90 21.59 36.73
N LEU A 105 -30.64 21.28 37.09
CA LEU A 105 -29.79 22.13 37.93
C LEU A 105 -28.31 22.03 37.54
N ASN A 106 -27.73 23.16 37.13
CA ASN A 106 -26.32 23.30 36.78
C ASN A 106 -25.39 23.14 38.01
N SER A 107 -24.31 22.38 37.87
CA SER A 107 -23.01 22.72 38.48
C SER A 107 -21.86 22.05 37.73
N SER A 108 -20.87 22.84 37.31
CA SER A 108 -19.66 22.35 36.63
C SER A 108 -18.70 21.69 37.63
N PRO A 109 -17.77 20.87 37.12
CA PRO A 109 -16.37 21.27 37.27
C PRO A 109 -15.61 21.31 35.93
N GLN A 110 -15.11 22.50 35.59
CA GLN A 110 -13.81 22.65 34.92
C GLN A 110 -12.71 22.05 35.83
N THR A 111 -11.58 21.50 35.39
CA THR A 111 -10.99 21.31 34.05
C THR A 111 -9.80 20.35 34.19
N LYS A 112 -9.57 19.46 33.22
CA LYS A 112 -8.20 19.11 32.75
C LYS A 112 -8.24 18.80 31.25
N SER A 113 -7.90 19.79 30.45
CA SER A 113 -7.84 19.72 28.98
C SER A 113 -6.43 19.34 28.50
N SER A 114 -6.30 18.23 27.78
CA SER A 114 -5.21 17.81 26.86
C SER A 114 -5.55 16.36 26.43
N GLN A 115 -5.69 15.97 25.16
CA GLN A 115 -5.56 16.67 23.88
C GLN A 115 -6.85 16.54 23.04
N SER A 116 -7.32 17.62 22.41
CA SER A 116 -8.45 17.57 21.45
C SER A 116 -8.36 18.67 20.36
N LEU A 117 -7.13 19.04 19.98
CA LEU A 117 -6.84 20.14 19.07
C LEU A 117 -5.73 19.73 18.09
N LYS A 118 -6.13 19.12 16.95
CA LYS A 118 -5.35 19.06 15.69
C LYS A 118 -6.01 18.32 14.51
N LEU A 119 -7.11 17.58 14.70
CA LEU A 119 -7.70 16.76 13.62
C LEU A 119 -8.46 17.58 12.56
N ASP A 120 -9.23 18.59 12.98
CA ASP A 120 -10.13 19.38 12.10
C ASP A 120 -9.42 20.16 10.98
N GLY A 121 -8.13 20.46 11.14
CA GLY A 121 -7.34 21.17 10.12
C GLY A 121 -6.76 20.25 9.04
N VAL A 122 -6.61 18.96 9.34
CA VAL A 122 -5.97 17.97 8.45
C VAL A 122 -6.99 17.36 7.51
N LEU A 123 -8.17 17.02 8.02
CA LEU A 123 -9.25 16.39 7.24
C LEU A 123 -9.93 17.29 6.19
N ASN A 124 -9.65 18.60 6.24
CA ASN A 124 -10.07 19.57 5.23
C ASN A 124 -9.05 19.73 4.07
N TRP A 125 -8.05 18.85 3.97
CA TRP A 125 -7.13 18.84 2.82
C TRP A 125 -7.89 18.61 1.51
N GLU A 126 -7.67 19.49 0.54
CA GLU A 126 -8.27 19.40 -0.80
C GLU A 126 -7.29 18.76 -1.79
N HIS A 127 -7.79 17.80 -2.55
CA HIS A 127 -7.10 17.16 -3.66
C HIS A 127 -7.71 17.61 -4.98
N GLN A 128 -6.87 17.88 -5.98
CA GLN A 128 -7.35 18.18 -7.32
C GLN A 128 -7.79 16.91 -8.06
N LEU A 129 -8.78 17.05 -8.93
CA LEU A 129 -9.32 15.98 -9.76
C LEU A 129 -8.84 16.13 -11.20
N LYS A 130 -8.00 15.21 -11.65
CA LYS A 130 -7.61 15.11 -13.06
C LYS A 130 -8.63 14.27 -13.81
N TRP A 131 -9.29 14.85 -14.82
CA TRP A 131 -10.26 14.12 -15.63
C TRP A 131 -9.61 13.47 -16.86
N ILE A 132 -9.45 12.16 -16.81
CA ILE A 132 -8.82 11.34 -17.85
C ILE A 132 -9.87 10.62 -18.71
N GLN A 133 -9.45 10.15 -19.88
CA GLN A 133 -10.24 9.25 -20.71
C GLN A 133 -9.88 7.79 -20.37
N TRP A 134 -10.80 7.06 -19.75
CA TRP A 134 -10.57 5.68 -19.29
C TRP A 134 -11.70 4.76 -19.73
N ASN A 135 -11.38 3.62 -20.36
CA ASN A 135 -12.35 2.68 -20.91
C ASN A 135 -13.49 3.36 -21.71
N LYS A 136 -13.09 4.27 -22.62
CA LYS A 136 -13.96 5.10 -23.49
C LYS A 136 -14.84 6.14 -22.77
N LYS A 137 -14.68 6.35 -21.46
CA LYS A 137 -15.45 7.32 -20.67
C LYS A 137 -14.54 8.31 -19.93
N ARG A 138 -14.99 9.56 -19.82
CA ARG A 138 -14.34 10.55 -18.95
C ARG A 138 -14.48 10.11 -17.48
N THR A 139 -13.36 9.98 -16.77
CA THR A 139 -13.26 9.46 -15.40
C THR A 139 -12.34 10.38 -14.61
N PRO A 140 -12.67 10.77 -13.36
CA PRO A 140 -11.75 11.52 -12.54
C PRO A 140 -10.75 10.56 -11.87
N ILE A 141 -9.53 11.05 -11.66
CA ILE A 141 -8.57 10.50 -10.71
C ILE A 141 -8.15 11.62 -9.74
N VAL A 142 -7.84 11.24 -8.52
CA VAL A 142 -7.37 12.11 -7.45
C VAL A 142 -5.86 12.30 -7.59
N THR A 143 -5.38 13.54 -7.60
CA THR A 143 -3.95 13.86 -7.60
C THR A 143 -3.40 14.14 -6.20
N GLN A 144 -2.09 13.99 -6.05
CA GLN A 144 -1.35 14.16 -4.82
C GLN A 144 -0.35 15.33 -4.93
N ASN A 145 -0.24 16.12 -3.86
CA ASN A 145 0.63 17.29 -3.74
C ASN A 145 1.49 17.30 -2.47
N SER A 146 1.33 16.30 -1.60
CA SER A 146 2.07 16.15 -0.34
C SER A 146 2.20 14.67 0.03
N ASN A 147 3.19 14.32 0.86
CA ASN A 147 3.35 12.98 1.40
C ASN A 147 2.35 12.74 2.56
N GLY A 148 1.83 11.52 2.68
CA GLY A 148 0.80 11.15 3.67
C GLY A 148 -0.37 10.39 3.05
N PRO A 149 -1.31 11.08 2.35
CA PRO A 149 -2.60 10.51 1.93
C PRO A 149 -2.55 9.51 0.76
N CYS A 150 -1.37 9.00 0.40
CA CYS A 150 -1.23 8.06 -0.72
C CYS A 150 -2.02 6.74 -0.58
N PRO A 151 -2.24 6.13 0.60
CA PRO A 151 -3.09 4.94 0.72
C PRO A 151 -4.54 5.25 0.34
N LEU A 152 -5.09 6.35 0.88
CA LEU A 152 -6.43 6.85 0.55
C LEU A 152 -6.58 7.15 -0.95
N ILE A 153 -5.60 7.84 -1.55
CA ILE A 153 -5.60 8.20 -2.97
C ILE A 153 -5.53 6.96 -3.85
N ALA A 154 -4.66 5.99 -3.55
CA ALA A 154 -4.50 4.76 -4.31
C ALA A 154 -5.79 3.90 -4.31
N ILE A 155 -6.41 3.76 -3.13
CA ILE A 155 -7.71 3.08 -2.98
C ILE A 155 -8.81 3.83 -3.73
N ALA A 156 -8.97 5.14 -3.51
CA ALA A 156 -10.00 5.94 -4.16
C ALA A 156 -9.86 5.91 -5.68
N ASN A 157 -8.65 5.95 -6.22
CA ASN A 157 -8.38 5.84 -7.65
C ASN A 157 -8.76 4.47 -8.22
N VAL A 158 -8.48 3.36 -7.52
CA VAL A 158 -9.01 2.03 -7.92
C VAL A 158 -10.54 2.07 -7.98
N LEU A 159 -11.21 2.57 -6.94
CA LEU A 159 -12.68 2.62 -6.87
C LEU A 159 -13.31 3.53 -7.94
N LEU A 160 -12.68 4.66 -8.27
CA LEU A 160 -13.07 5.56 -9.35
C LEU A 160 -12.88 4.93 -10.74
N LEU A 161 -11.74 4.28 -11.00
CA LEU A 161 -11.46 3.62 -12.27
C LEU A 161 -12.33 2.37 -12.49
N CYS A 162 -12.67 1.66 -11.41
CA CYS A 162 -13.67 0.57 -11.38
C CYS A 162 -15.12 1.06 -11.45
N ARG A 163 -15.38 2.38 -11.36
CA ARG A 163 -16.72 2.99 -11.33
C ARG A 163 -17.60 2.57 -10.15
N LYS A 164 -17.00 2.14 -9.03
CA LYS A 164 -17.71 2.04 -7.73
C LYS A 164 -18.04 3.44 -7.21
N ILE A 165 -17.10 4.38 -7.31
CA ILE A 165 -17.34 5.81 -7.01
C ILE A 165 -17.66 6.56 -8.32
N ILE A 166 -18.66 7.45 -8.29
CA ILE A 166 -19.07 8.30 -9.42
C ILE A 166 -19.20 9.76 -8.96
N LEU A 167 -18.29 10.62 -9.43
CA LEU A 167 -18.32 12.06 -9.13
C LEU A 167 -18.99 12.89 -10.25
N PRO A 168 -19.62 14.04 -9.94
CA PRO A 168 -20.16 14.96 -10.94
C PRO A 168 -19.08 15.49 -11.89
N SER A 169 -19.36 15.59 -13.19
CA SER A 169 -18.38 15.97 -14.22
C SER A 169 -17.79 17.38 -14.11
N VAL A 170 -18.40 18.24 -13.28
CA VAL A 170 -17.99 19.63 -13.00
C VAL A 170 -17.10 19.75 -11.75
N MET A 171 -16.84 18.65 -11.05
CA MET A 171 -16.04 18.64 -9.83
C MET A 171 -14.55 18.69 -10.17
N GLU A 172 -13.84 19.69 -9.64
CA GLU A 172 -12.40 19.90 -9.85
C GLU A 172 -11.55 19.60 -8.60
N PHE A 173 -12.19 19.54 -7.43
CA PHE A 173 -11.57 19.32 -6.13
C PHE A 173 -12.41 18.33 -5.30
N ILE A 174 -11.75 17.59 -4.41
CA ILE A 174 -12.39 16.69 -3.44
C ILE A 174 -11.63 16.74 -2.11
N THR A 175 -12.33 16.72 -0.97
CA THR A 175 -11.68 16.73 0.34
C THR A 175 -11.27 15.32 0.79
N ALA A 176 -10.28 15.23 1.67
CA ALA A 176 -9.92 13.98 2.33
C ALA A 176 -11.13 13.33 3.05
N ASN A 177 -11.97 14.11 3.73
CA ASN A 177 -13.22 13.63 4.31
C ASN A 177 -14.16 12.99 3.28
N GLN A 178 -14.39 13.64 2.13
CA GLN A 178 -15.24 13.08 1.07
C GLN A 178 -14.67 11.76 0.52
N LEU A 179 -13.34 11.66 0.37
CA LEU A 179 -12.70 10.41 -0.02
C LEU A 179 -12.90 9.31 1.02
N LEU A 180 -12.76 9.62 2.31
CA LEU A 180 -13.01 8.67 3.41
C LEU A 180 -14.48 8.21 3.45
N GLU A 181 -15.43 9.13 3.26
CA GLU A 181 -16.87 8.81 3.14
C GLU A 181 -17.13 7.84 1.98
N PHE A 182 -16.62 8.13 0.78
CA PHE A 182 -16.81 7.23 -0.38
C PHE A 182 -16.12 5.87 -0.20
N VAL A 183 -15.00 5.79 0.50
CA VAL A 183 -14.33 4.52 0.83
C VAL A 183 -15.14 3.73 1.87
N ALA A 184 -15.69 4.40 2.90
CA ALA A 184 -16.58 3.78 3.87
C ALA A 184 -17.85 3.21 3.21
N ASP A 185 -18.53 4.01 2.38
CA ASP A 185 -19.69 3.57 1.61
C ASP A 185 -19.34 2.35 0.73
N SER A 186 -18.17 2.35 0.09
CA SER A 186 -17.68 1.22 -0.72
C SER A 186 -17.40 -0.05 0.09
N ILE A 187 -17.09 0.04 1.39
CA ILE A 187 -16.99 -1.12 2.31
C ILE A 187 -18.39 -1.67 2.61
N PHE A 188 -19.36 -0.79 2.92
CA PHE A 188 -20.74 -1.19 3.19
C PHE A 188 -21.44 -1.79 1.96
N GLU A 189 -21.16 -1.31 0.75
CA GLU A 189 -21.73 -1.88 -0.48
C GLU A 189 -21.22 -3.29 -0.81
N ASN A 190 -20.02 -3.67 -0.35
CA ASN A 190 -19.45 -4.99 -0.58
C ASN A 190 -19.94 -6.07 0.42
N ILE A 191 -20.78 -5.72 1.41
CA ILE A 191 -21.32 -6.68 2.40
C ILE A 191 -21.96 -7.88 1.67
N PRO A 192 -21.44 -9.12 1.84
CA PRO A 192 -22.03 -10.29 1.22
C PRO A 192 -23.41 -10.57 1.80
N LYS A 193 -24.41 -10.75 0.93
CA LYS A 193 -25.84 -10.75 1.32
C LYS A 193 -26.32 -12.05 1.96
N ASP A 194 -25.54 -13.12 1.81
CA ASP A 194 -25.90 -14.50 2.19
C ASP A 194 -24.87 -15.11 3.18
N LEU A 195 -24.37 -14.32 4.13
CA LEU A 195 -23.52 -14.84 5.23
C LEU A 195 -24.36 -15.61 6.26
N SER A 196 -23.73 -16.58 6.94
CA SER A 196 -24.40 -17.38 7.97
C SER A 196 -23.57 -17.50 9.24
N GLY A 197 -24.25 -17.37 10.39
CA GLY A 197 -23.70 -17.64 11.72
C GLY A 197 -22.37 -16.93 12.00
N VAL A 198 -21.33 -17.72 12.30
CA VAL A 198 -19.99 -17.23 12.67
C VAL A 198 -19.36 -16.40 11.55
N THR A 199 -19.59 -16.74 10.28
CA THR A 199 -19.02 -16.00 9.14
C THR A 199 -19.56 -14.57 9.06
N GLN A 200 -20.83 -14.37 9.43
CA GLN A 200 -21.42 -13.03 9.51
C GLN A 200 -20.78 -12.21 10.63
N LEU A 201 -20.65 -12.80 11.83
CA LEU A 201 -20.04 -12.11 12.98
C LEU A 201 -18.58 -11.71 12.73
N ASN A 202 -17.80 -12.58 12.09
CA ASN A 202 -16.43 -12.27 11.69
C ASN A 202 -16.39 -11.10 10.68
N TYR A 203 -17.30 -11.08 9.69
CA TYR A 203 -17.36 -9.98 8.72
C TYR A 203 -17.80 -8.66 9.38
N GLU A 204 -18.77 -8.71 10.30
CA GLU A 204 -19.22 -7.53 11.06
C GLU A 204 -18.10 -6.96 11.94
N GLN A 205 -17.29 -7.82 12.58
CA GLN A 205 -16.10 -7.39 13.31
C GLN A 205 -15.05 -6.77 12.37
N ASN A 206 -14.76 -7.40 11.24
CA ASN A 206 -13.81 -6.86 10.25
C ASN A 206 -14.23 -5.46 9.75
N VAL A 207 -15.52 -5.23 9.50
CA VAL A 207 -16.05 -3.92 9.14
C VAL A 207 -15.87 -2.92 10.28
N TYR A 208 -16.16 -3.31 11.52
CA TYR A 208 -15.97 -2.44 12.69
C TYR A 208 -14.52 -1.99 12.85
N ASP A 209 -13.58 -2.94 12.73
CA ASP A 209 -12.14 -2.68 12.81
C ASP A 209 -11.69 -1.76 11.66
N ALA A 210 -12.16 -2.00 10.43
CA ALA A 210 -11.88 -1.15 9.28
C ALA A 210 -12.35 0.31 9.49
N ILE A 211 -13.56 0.53 10.02
CA ILE A 211 -14.08 1.87 10.31
C ILE A 211 -13.22 2.59 11.36
N ALA A 212 -12.67 1.87 12.34
CA ALA A 212 -11.76 2.46 13.32
C ALA A 212 -10.41 2.91 12.70
N ILE A 213 -9.97 2.24 11.63
CA ILE A 213 -8.68 2.46 10.97
C ILE A 213 -8.77 3.42 9.78
N LEU A 214 -9.94 3.59 9.15
CA LEU A 214 -10.15 4.50 8.01
C LEU A 214 -9.44 5.87 8.13
N PRO A 215 -9.47 6.59 9.28
CA PRO A 215 -8.77 7.88 9.40
C PRO A 215 -7.26 7.79 9.15
N HIS A 216 -6.63 6.65 9.42
CA HIS A 216 -5.18 6.45 9.19
C HIS A 216 -4.82 6.48 7.70
N LEU A 217 -5.71 6.07 6.79
CA LEU A 217 -5.47 6.12 5.33
C LEU A 217 -5.04 7.51 4.82
N HIS A 218 -5.45 8.58 5.51
CA HIS A 218 -5.09 9.95 5.18
C HIS A 218 -3.72 10.38 5.76
N THR A 219 -3.32 9.83 6.91
CA THR A 219 -2.06 10.19 7.60
C THR A 219 -0.87 9.29 7.25
N GLY A 220 -1.13 8.05 6.83
CA GLY A 220 -0.13 7.02 6.56
C GLY A 220 -0.64 5.65 6.98
N LEU A 221 -0.26 4.61 6.24
CA LEU A 221 -0.72 3.23 6.49
C LEU A 221 0.49 2.31 6.71
N ASP A 222 0.55 1.68 7.88
CA ASP A 222 1.64 0.80 8.25
C ASP A 222 1.42 -0.61 7.68
N VAL A 223 2.33 -1.03 6.80
CA VAL A 223 2.38 -2.37 6.21
C VAL A 223 3.76 -2.98 6.42
N ASN A 224 3.82 -4.26 6.75
CA ASN A 224 5.07 -4.99 6.96
C ASN A 224 5.17 -6.11 5.91
N VAL A 225 6.02 -5.93 4.90
CA VAL A 225 6.23 -6.91 3.82
C VAL A 225 7.04 -8.10 4.29
N LYS A 226 6.85 -9.25 3.65
CA LYS A 226 7.77 -10.39 3.63
C LYS A 226 8.42 -10.49 2.26
N PHE A 227 9.57 -11.13 2.18
CA PHE A 227 10.36 -11.16 0.93
C PHE A 227 10.03 -12.36 0.03
N THR A 228 8.99 -13.13 0.35
CA THR A 228 8.70 -14.47 -0.19
C THR A 228 7.74 -14.51 -1.38
N GLY A 229 6.87 -13.52 -1.53
CA GLY A 229 5.81 -13.50 -2.54
C GLY A 229 5.23 -12.10 -2.68
N VAL A 230 4.64 -11.76 -3.84
CA VAL A 230 4.21 -10.37 -4.14
C VAL A 230 2.96 -9.90 -3.39
N GLN A 231 2.29 -10.78 -2.67
CA GLN A 231 1.15 -10.47 -1.78
C GLN A 231 1.46 -10.80 -0.31
N ASP A 232 2.72 -11.11 0.01
CA ASP A 232 3.07 -11.65 1.32
C ASP A 232 3.33 -10.50 2.31
N PHE A 233 2.27 -9.97 2.90
CA PHE A 233 2.35 -9.06 4.04
C PHE A 233 2.19 -9.85 5.35
N GLU A 234 2.83 -9.38 6.43
CA GLU A 234 2.33 -9.70 7.77
C GLU A 234 0.97 -9.02 7.98
N TYR A 235 0.03 -9.73 8.59
CA TYR A 235 -1.30 -9.20 8.83
C TYR A 235 -1.26 -8.07 9.85
N THR A 236 -1.39 -6.83 9.37
CA THR A 236 -1.69 -5.65 10.18
C THR A 236 -3.20 -5.37 10.09
N PRO A 237 -3.84 -4.82 11.14
CA PRO A 237 -5.24 -4.40 11.08
C PRO A 237 -5.53 -3.50 9.86
N GLU A 238 -4.58 -2.67 9.50
CA GLU A 238 -4.56 -1.78 8.33
C GLU A 238 -4.86 -2.48 7.00
N CYS A 239 -4.42 -3.73 6.82
CA CYS A 239 -4.61 -4.49 5.59
C CYS A 239 -6.08 -4.86 5.32
N ILE A 240 -6.92 -4.91 6.36
CA ILE A 240 -8.33 -5.38 6.28
C ILE A 240 -9.18 -4.55 5.33
N ILE A 241 -8.80 -3.28 5.11
CA ILE A 241 -9.49 -2.34 4.22
C ILE A 241 -9.39 -2.81 2.76
N PHE A 242 -8.26 -3.38 2.35
CA PHE A 242 -8.06 -3.91 1.00
C PHE A 242 -8.94 -5.14 0.74
N ASP A 243 -9.02 -6.05 1.72
CA ASP A 243 -9.85 -7.26 1.67
C ASP A 243 -11.35 -6.92 1.55
N LEU A 244 -11.85 -6.03 2.42
CA LEU A 244 -13.25 -5.58 2.41
C LEU A 244 -13.64 -4.80 1.14
N LEU A 245 -12.69 -4.13 0.50
CA LEU A 245 -12.90 -3.45 -0.78
C LEU A 245 -12.77 -4.39 -1.99
N ASN A 246 -12.24 -5.60 -1.77
CA ASN A 246 -11.80 -6.55 -2.79
C ASN A 246 -10.80 -5.91 -3.77
N ILE A 247 -9.81 -5.20 -3.21
CA ILE A 247 -8.71 -4.55 -3.93
C ILE A 247 -7.43 -5.32 -3.61
N PRO A 248 -6.78 -5.99 -4.59
CA PRO A 248 -5.49 -6.63 -4.34
C PRO A 248 -4.43 -5.61 -3.90
N LEU A 249 -3.71 -5.93 -2.83
CA LEU A 249 -2.49 -5.24 -2.43
C LEU A 249 -1.27 -6.07 -2.88
N TYR A 250 -0.28 -5.40 -3.48
CA TYR A 250 0.96 -6.02 -3.94
C TYR A 250 2.20 -5.23 -3.50
N HIS A 251 3.35 -5.88 -3.44
CA HIS A 251 4.68 -5.25 -3.42
C HIS A 251 5.63 -6.04 -4.34
N GLY A 252 6.79 -5.46 -4.67
CA GLY A 252 7.81 -6.08 -5.53
C GLY A 252 9.14 -6.34 -4.83
N TRP A 253 9.18 -6.24 -3.51
CA TRP A 253 10.38 -6.43 -2.70
C TRP A 253 10.62 -7.91 -2.37
N LEU A 254 11.00 -8.71 -3.37
CA LEU A 254 11.23 -10.15 -3.20
C LEU A 254 12.71 -10.51 -3.24
N VAL A 255 13.10 -11.52 -2.47
CA VAL A 255 14.41 -12.17 -2.62
C VAL A 255 14.44 -13.00 -3.91
N ASP A 256 15.56 -13.00 -4.61
CA ASP A 256 15.77 -13.85 -5.79
C ASP A 256 16.05 -15.31 -5.34
N PRO A 257 15.27 -16.32 -5.78
CA PRO A 257 15.52 -17.73 -5.48
C PRO A 257 16.90 -18.25 -5.94
N GLN A 258 17.56 -17.57 -6.88
CA GLN A 258 18.94 -17.91 -7.28
C GLN A 258 19.96 -17.54 -6.19
N ALA A 259 19.67 -16.52 -5.37
CA ALA A 259 20.50 -16.07 -4.25
C ALA A 259 20.28 -16.93 -2.99
N GLN A 260 20.61 -18.23 -3.09
CA GLN A 260 20.32 -19.26 -2.08
C GLN A 260 20.74 -18.89 -0.65
N ASP A 261 21.88 -18.23 -0.45
CA ASP A 261 22.34 -17.84 0.88
C ASP A 261 21.59 -16.62 1.45
N THR A 262 21.12 -15.72 0.57
CA THR A 262 20.18 -14.65 0.94
C THR A 262 18.82 -15.22 1.32
N VAL A 263 18.29 -16.17 0.54
CA VAL A 263 17.02 -16.87 0.85
C VAL A 263 17.08 -17.55 2.22
N LYS A 264 18.18 -18.27 2.55
CA LYS A 264 18.39 -18.88 3.87
C LYS A 264 18.53 -17.84 4.99
N SER A 265 19.17 -16.71 4.71
CA SER A 265 19.41 -15.66 5.70
C SER A 265 18.09 -14.99 6.13
N LEU A 266 17.28 -14.59 5.14
CA LEU A 266 15.96 -13.97 5.31
C LEU A 266 14.89 -14.95 5.83
N GLY A 267 14.85 -16.18 5.32
CA GLY A 267 13.83 -17.16 5.67
C GLY A 267 12.41 -16.67 5.33
N ASN A 268 11.51 -16.72 6.32
CA ASN A 268 10.10 -16.28 6.22
C ASN A 268 9.82 -15.06 7.12
N LEU A 269 10.86 -14.27 7.41
CA LEU A 269 10.77 -13.07 8.25
C LEU A 269 10.12 -11.91 7.46
N GLY A 270 9.26 -11.13 8.10
CA GLY A 270 8.88 -9.81 7.62
C GLY A 270 10.00 -8.78 7.82
N TYR A 271 9.88 -7.62 7.18
CA TYR A 271 10.89 -6.55 7.24
C TYR A 271 11.25 -6.15 8.68
N ASN A 272 10.26 -5.92 9.55
CA ASN A 272 10.52 -5.55 10.95
C ASN A 272 11.33 -6.63 11.69
N GLN A 273 10.93 -7.90 11.54
CA GLN A 273 11.63 -9.04 12.14
C GLN A 273 13.04 -9.22 11.59
N LEU A 274 13.26 -8.93 10.30
CA LEU A 274 14.58 -9.00 9.68
C LEU A 274 15.51 -7.92 10.24
N VAL A 275 15.03 -6.68 10.38
CA VAL A 275 15.79 -5.57 10.97
C VAL A 275 16.16 -5.86 12.43
N GLU A 276 15.23 -6.36 13.24
CA GLU A 276 15.52 -6.80 14.62
C GLU A 276 16.59 -7.91 14.65
N ASN A 277 16.47 -8.92 13.78
CA ASN A 277 17.46 -10.00 13.69
C ASN A 277 18.85 -9.50 13.25
N ILE A 278 18.94 -8.52 12.34
CA ILE A 278 20.21 -7.88 11.98
C ILE A 278 20.81 -7.21 13.22
N VAL A 279 20.06 -6.34 13.91
CA VAL A 279 20.56 -5.60 15.09
C VAL A 279 21.03 -6.54 16.20
N ILE A 280 20.32 -7.64 16.46
CA ILE A 280 20.67 -8.62 17.50
C ILE A 280 21.94 -9.39 17.14
N ASN A 281 22.13 -9.77 15.87
CA ASN A 281 23.16 -10.73 15.46
C ASN A 281 24.39 -10.11 14.78
N LYS A 282 24.39 -8.81 14.47
CA LYS A 282 25.49 -8.10 13.80
C LYS A 282 26.82 -8.12 14.55
N ASP A 283 26.80 -8.27 15.88
CA ASP A 283 28.00 -8.44 16.73
C ASP A 283 28.05 -9.84 17.38
N SER A 284 27.35 -10.84 16.83
CA SER A 284 27.28 -12.19 17.41
C SER A 284 28.62 -12.93 17.34
N ALA A 285 28.95 -13.65 18.43
CA ALA A 285 30.07 -14.59 18.44
C ALA A 285 29.76 -15.91 17.71
N ASP A 286 28.49 -16.16 17.36
CA ASP A 286 28.10 -17.27 16.51
C ASP A 286 28.32 -16.88 15.03
N SER A 287 29.22 -17.62 14.37
CA SER A 287 29.62 -17.35 12.99
C SER A 287 28.49 -17.53 11.96
N GLU A 288 27.48 -18.36 12.24
CA GLU A 288 26.34 -18.55 11.33
C GLU A 288 25.36 -17.38 11.48
N LEU A 289 25.03 -17.01 12.72
CA LEU A 289 24.14 -15.88 13.00
C LEU A 289 24.73 -14.54 12.51
N PHE A 290 26.02 -14.31 12.74
CA PHE A 290 26.74 -13.15 12.21
C PHE A 290 26.69 -13.10 10.67
N SER A 291 27.01 -14.22 10.00
CA SER A 291 26.99 -14.30 8.54
C SER A 291 25.59 -14.01 7.96
N ARG A 292 24.54 -14.57 8.57
CA ARG A 292 23.15 -14.32 8.17
C ARG A 292 22.74 -12.86 8.35
N ALA A 293 23.16 -12.21 9.44
CA ALA A 293 22.89 -10.80 9.69
C ALA A 293 23.54 -9.90 8.62
N VAL A 294 24.80 -10.15 8.27
CA VAL A 294 25.53 -9.40 7.23
C VAL A 294 24.87 -9.58 5.86
N ILE A 295 24.49 -10.79 5.48
CA ILE A 295 23.81 -11.07 4.20
C ILE A 295 22.43 -10.40 4.15
N ALA A 296 21.69 -10.40 5.25
CA ALA A 296 20.38 -9.74 5.34
C ALA A 296 20.50 -8.21 5.26
N GLU A 297 21.51 -7.63 5.90
CA GLU A 297 21.80 -6.19 5.81
C GLU A 297 22.20 -5.80 4.38
N GLU A 298 23.12 -6.53 3.76
CA GLU A 298 23.53 -6.30 2.37
C GLU A 298 22.36 -6.42 1.38
N PHE A 299 21.40 -7.32 1.62
CA PHE A 299 20.17 -7.40 0.83
C PHE A 299 19.33 -6.12 0.97
N LEU A 300 19.07 -5.65 2.19
CA LEU A 300 18.28 -4.42 2.42
C LEU A 300 18.96 -3.19 1.80
N GLU A 301 20.29 -3.07 1.94
CA GLU A 301 21.06 -1.97 1.33
C GLU A 301 20.97 -1.99 -0.21
N LYS A 302 21.18 -3.15 -0.84
CA LYS A 302 21.12 -3.30 -2.30
C LYS A 302 19.71 -3.13 -2.89
N THR A 303 18.67 -3.33 -2.09
CA THR A 303 17.27 -3.33 -2.54
C THR A 303 16.44 -2.21 -1.90
N ALA A 304 17.10 -1.16 -1.42
CA ALA A 304 16.47 -0.02 -0.73
C ALA A 304 15.36 0.70 -1.53
N SER A 305 15.29 0.53 -2.86
CA SER A 305 14.18 1.00 -3.71
C SER A 305 12.87 0.19 -3.56
N GLN A 306 12.88 -0.84 -2.70
CA GLN A 306 11.78 -1.76 -2.38
C GLN A 306 11.17 -2.47 -3.60
N LEU A 307 11.97 -2.68 -4.65
CA LEU A 307 11.60 -3.41 -5.86
C LEU A 307 12.81 -4.16 -6.40
N THR A 308 12.67 -5.46 -6.64
CA THR A 308 13.70 -6.30 -7.26
C THR A 308 13.26 -6.78 -8.64
N TYR A 309 14.22 -7.13 -9.52
CA TYR A 309 13.88 -7.70 -10.83
C TYR A 309 13.05 -8.99 -10.71
N HIS A 310 13.38 -9.84 -9.73
CA HIS A 310 12.57 -11.03 -9.42
C HIS A 310 11.15 -10.65 -9.02
N GLY A 311 10.97 -9.73 -8.07
CA GLY A 311 9.66 -9.27 -7.64
C GLY A 311 8.85 -8.57 -8.73
N LEU A 312 9.50 -7.89 -9.68
CA LEU A 312 8.84 -7.31 -10.84
C LEU A 312 8.33 -8.39 -11.83
N CYS A 313 9.12 -9.43 -12.07
CA CYS A 313 8.72 -10.57 -12.90
C CYS A 313 7.55 -11.36 -12.26
N GLU A 314 7.62 -11.61 -10.96
CA GLU A 314 6.54 -12.26 -10.21
C GLU A 314 5.28 -11.40 -10.18
N LEU A 315 5.40 -10.08 -9.99
CA LEU A 315 4.26 -9.15 -10.02
C LEU A 315 3.58 -9.13 -11.38
N ASN A 316 4.37 -9.10 -12.46
CA ASN A 316 3.81 -9.19 -13.81
C ASN A 316 3.17 -10.56 -14.06
N SER A 317 3.62 -11.63 -13.41
CA SER A 317 3.02 -12.96 -13.54
C SER A 317 1.72 -13.09 -12.73
N ALA A 318 1.66 -12.50 -11.54
CA ALA A 318 0.53 -12.60 -10.62
C ALA A 318 -0.64 -11.66 -10.95
N LEU A 319 -0.37 -10.41 -11.35
CA LEU A 319 -1.44 -9.46 -11.69
C LEU A 319 -2.09 -9.86 -13.02
N ARG A 320 -3.43 -9.90 -13.08
CA ARG A 320 -4.16 -10.27 -14.30
C ARG A 320 -4.25 -9.08 -15.26
N ASN A 321 -4.29 -9.36 -16.56
CA ASN A 321 -4.57 -8.31 -17.55
C ASN A 321 -5.92 -7.65 -17.25
N ASP A 322 -5.97 -6.32 -17.36
CA ASP A 322 -7.12 -5.46 -17.05
C ASP A 322 -7.55 -5.40 -15.56
N GLU A 323 -6.78 -6.02 -14.65
CA GLU A 323 -6.99 -5.92 -13.20
C GLU A 323 -6.33 -4.65 -12.63
N LEU A 324 -7.09 -3.91 -11.82
CA LEU A 324 -6.61 -2.78 -11.02
C LEU A 324 -6.25 -3.26 -9.61
N ALA A 325 -5.13 -2.78 -9.09
CA ALA A 325 -4.64 -3.12 -7.76
C ALA A 325 -3.93 -1.92 -7.10
N VAL A 326 -3.60 -2.06 -5.83
CA VAL A 326 -2.71 -1.13 -5.11
C VAL A 326 -1.34 -1.77 -4.96
N PHE A 327 -0.29 -0.96 -5.15
CA PHE A 327 1.10 -1.37 -5.11
C PHE A 327 1.88 -0.56 -4.08
N PHE A 328 2.58 -1.25 -3.19
CA PHE A 328 3.45 -0.65 -2.19
C PHE A 328 4.92 -0.72 -2.65
N ARG A 329 5.57 0.44 -2.72
CA ARG A 329 7.00 0.59 -3.03
C ARG A 329 7.54 1.90 -2.47
N ASN A 330 8.74 1.87 -1.91
CA ASN A 330 9.45 3.03 -1.35
C ASN A 330 8.59 3.87 -0.38
N ASN A 331 7.89 3.18 0.53
CA ASN A 331 6.95 3.78 1.49
C ASN A 331 5.79 4.58 0.86
N HIS A 332 5.45 4.28 -0.41
CA HIS A 332 4.38 4.91 -1.16
C HIS A 332 3.39 3.86 -1.69
N PHE A 333 2.12 4.25 -1.79
CA PHE A 333 1.05 3.43 -2.35
C PHE A 333 0.58 4.03 -3.68
N SER A 334 0.67 3.23 -4.75
CA SER A 334 0.26 3.61 -6.10
C SER A 334 -0.87 2.73 -6.61
N THR A 335 -1.77 3.28 -7.43
CA THR A 335 -2.70 2.45 -8.23
C THR A 335 -1.94 1.86 -9.41
N ILE A 336 -2.00 0.53 -9.60
CA ILE A 336 -1.41 -0.15 -10.77
C ILE A 336 -2.46 -0.89 -11.60
N VAL A 337 -2.13 -1.12 -12.86
CA VAL A 337 -2.89 -1.96 -13.79
C VAL A 337 -1.94 -2.72 -14.70
N LYS A 338 -2.30 -3.95 -15.08
CA LYS A 338 -1.62 -4.68 -16.15
C LYS A 338 -2.39 -4.54 -17.47
N LYS A 339 -1.74 -4.12 -18.55
CA LYS A 339 -2.35 -3.96 -19.86
C LYS A 339 -1.48 -4.61 -20.93
N LYS A 340 -2.05 -5.52 -21.73
CA LYS A 340 -1.33 -6.24 -22.81
C LYS A 340 -0.02 -6.90 -22.37
N ASN A 341 0.01 -7.43 -21.14
CA ASN A 341 1.18 -8.03 -20.50
C ASN A 341 2.31 -7.07 -20.05
N GLU A 342 2.05 -5.77 -20.03
CA GLU A 342 2.91 -4.74 -19.43
C GLU A 342 2.26 -4.16 -18.16
N LEU A 343 3.08 -3.82 -17.17
CA LEU A 343 2.64 -3.18 -15.92
C LEU A 343 2.68 -1.66 -16.04
N PHE A 344 1.69 -0.99 -15.47
CA PHE A 344 1.57 0.46 -15.46
C PHE A 344 1.16 0.98 -14.08
N GLN A 345 1.77 2.07 -13.63
CA GLN A 345 1.35 2.82 -12.45
C GLN A 345 0.64 4.13 -12.84
N LEU A 346 -0.39 4.50 -12.07
CA LEU A 346 -1.18 5.70 -12.32
C LEU A 346 -0.39 6.96 -11.93
N VAL A 347 -0.28 7.93 -12.84
CA VAL A 347 0.39 9.20 -12.55
C VAL A 347 -0.54 10.09 -11.72
N THR A 348 -0.30 10.14 -10.43
CA THR A 348 -1.07 10.93 -9.45
C THR A 348 -0.42 12.27 -9.10
N ASP A 349 0.83 12.52 -9.49
CA ASP A 349 1.53 13.79 -9.18
C ASP A 349 0.80 15.00 -9.80
N GLN A 350 0.49 16.00 -8.95
CA GLN A 350 -0.28 17.19 -9.35
C GLN A 350 0.45 18.09 -10.37
N GLY A 351 1.77 17.98 -10.51
CA GLY A 351 2.54 18.63 -11.57
C GLY A 351 2.10 18.21 -12.97
N PHE A 352 1.55 17.00 -13.13
CA PHE A 352 0.97 16.53 -14.38
C PHE A 352 -0.54 16.82 -14.51
N LEU A 353 -1.19 17.59 -13.62
CA LEU A 353 -2.63 17.87 -13.67
C LEU A 353 -3.08 18.34 -15.07
N LEU A 354 -2.36 19.29 -15.64
CA LEU A 354 -2.67 19.93 -16.92
C LEU A 354 -2.21 19.13 -18.15
N GLU A 355 -1.60 17.96 -17.95
CA GLU A 355 -1.11 17.09 -19.03
C GLU A 355 -2.10 15.94 -19.32
N PRO A 356 -3.11 16.12 -20.20
CA PRO A 356 -4.20 15.14 -20.40
C PRO A 356 -3.73 13.82 -21.01
N ARG A 357 -2.52 13.79 -21.59
CA ARG A 357 -1.92 12.57 -22.18
C ARG A 357 -1.01 11.81 -21.22
N VAL A 358 -0.59 12.41 -20.10
CA VAL A 358 0.21 11.69 -19.09
C VAL A 358 -0.77 11.09 -18.09
N VAL A 359 -1.10 9.80 -18.22
CA VAL A 359 -2.08 9.14 -17.34
C VAL A 359 -1.45 7.98 -16.60
N TRP A 360 -0.66 7.18 -17.29
CA TRP A 360 0.06 6.04 -16.72
C TRP A 360 1.54 6.13 -17.05
N GLU A 361 2.37 5.53 -16.21
CA GLU A 361 3.81 5.34 -16.39
C GLU A 361 4.11 3.84 -16.43
N SER A 362 5.01 3.41 -17.32
CA SER A 362 5.41 2.00 -17.40
C SER A 362 6.21 1.56 -16.18
N LEU A 363 5.77 0.49 -15.50
CA LEU A 363 6.52 -0.18 -14.44
C LEU A 363 7.31 -1.35 -15.05
N SER A 364 8.36 -1.02 -15.82
CA SER A 364 9.14 -1.98 -16.63
C SER A 364 10.51 -2.33 -16.04
N ASN A 365 10.97 -1.59 -15.03
CA ASN A 365 12.29 -1.77 -14.41
C ASN A 365 12.31 -1.25 -12.96
N ILE A 366 13.50 -1.24 -12.34
CA ILE A 366 13.72 -0.78 -10.97
C ILE A 366 14.27 0.65 -10.86
N GLU A 367 14.71 1.26 -11.96
CA GLU A 367 15.45 2.53 -12.00
C GLU A 367 14.58 3.78 -12.21
N ASN A 368 13.27 3.59 -12.44
CA ASN A 368 12.29 4.67 -12.63
C ASN A 368 12.50 5.51 -13.91
N ASP A 369 13.20 5.00 -14.93
CA ASP A 369 13.26 5.55 -16.29
C ASP A 369 12.05 5.09 -17.15
N GLY A 370 10.86 5.09 -16.55
CA GLY A 370 9.62 4.69 -17.23
C GLY A 370 9.21 5.67 -18.33
N TYR A 371 8.37 5.19 -19.26
CA TYR A 371 7.71 6.05 -20.26
C TYR A 371 6.24 6.29 -19.90
N PHE A 372 5.75 7.48 -20.23
CA PHE A 372 4.36 7.83 -20.04
C PHE A 372 3.47 7.37 -21.19
N VAL A 373 2.24 6.97 -20.86
CA VAL A 373 1.17 6.67 -21.81
C VAL A 373 -0.14 7.38 -21.43
N ASP A 374 -1.00 7.58 -22.42
CA ASP A 374 -2.33 8.13 -22.23
C ASP A 374 -3.33 7.11 -21.64
N GLY A 375 -4.57 7.54 -21.40
CA GLY A 375 -5.62 6.67 -20.88
C GLY A 375 -6.11 5.57 -21.85
N HIS A 376 -5.57 5.51 -23.07
CA HIS A 376 -5.73 4.40 -24.02
C HIS A 376 -4.47 3.51 -24.10
N PHE A 377 -3.46 3.77 -23.27
CA PHE A 377 -2.14 3.13 -23.28
C PHE A 377 -1.38 3.36 -24.60
N LEU A 378 -1.44 4.59 -25.13
CA LEU A 378 -0.60 5.05 -26.24
C LEU A 378 0.57 5.90 -25.71
N PRO A 379 1.82 5.67 -26.15
CA PRO A 379 2.99 6.43 -25.71
C PRO A 379 2.88 7.94 -25.91
N VAL A 380 3.30 8.71 -24.91
CA VAL A 380 3.46 10.17 -24.99
C VAL A 380 4.82 10.49 -25.62
N PRO A 381 4.89 11.24 -26.74
CA PRO A 381 6.17 11.61 -27.34
C PRO A 381 7.00 12.52 -26.41
N GLN A 382 8.29 12.19 -26.23
CA GLN A 382 9.21 12.90 -25.33
C GLN A 382 9.28 14.41 -25.60
N ASN A 383 9.35 14.83 -26.88
CA ASN A 383 9.38 16.23 -27.30
C ASN A 383 8.19 17.07 -26.82
N ALA A 384 7.10 16.44 -26.36
CA ALA A 384 5.91 17.09 -25.85
C ALA A 384 5.79 17.08 -24.32
N LEU A 385 6.78 16.51 -23.62
CA LEU A 385 7.00 16.66 -22.17
C LEU A 385 7.91 17.86 -21.91
N GLU A 386 8.94 18.04 -22.75
CA GLU A 386 9.89 19.17 -22.69
C GLU A 386 9.19 20.55 -22.77
N THR A 387 8.13 20.66 -23.58
CA THR A 387 7.34 21.90 -23.71
C THR A 387 6.63 22.32 -22.43
N SER A 388 6.39 21.38 -21.51
CA SER A 388 5.64 21.63 -20.27
C SER A 388 6.56 22.11 -19.16
N SER A 389 7.81 21.61 -19.12
CA SER A 389 8.88 22.05 -18.19
C SER A 389 9.25 23.54 -18.35
N VAL A 390 9.06 24.12 -19.53
CA VAL A 390 9.37 25.53 -19.81
C VAL A 390 8.32 26.48 -19.22
N ILE A 391 7.06 26.05 -19.11
CA ILE A 391 5.96 26.89 -18.63
C ILE A 391 6.03 27.09 -17.11
N THR A 392 6.36 26.03 -16.36
CA THR A 392 6.59 26.09 -14.90
C THR A 392 7.72 27.04 -14.52
N HIS A 393 8.78 27.14 -15.33
CA HIS A 393 9.92 28.01 -15.01
C HIS A 393 9.62 29.51 -15.21
N GLN A 394 8.72 29.88 -16.13
CA GLN A 394 8.39 31.30 -16.40
C GLN A 394 7.35 31.90 -15.45
N GLN A 395 6.53 31.09 -14.78
CA GLN A 395 5.56 31.61 -13.80
C GLN A 395 6.15 31.91 -12.40
N LEU A 396 7.35 31.41 -12.10
CA LEU A 396 8.03 31.64 -10.81
C LEU A 396 8.92 32.89 -10.76
N ILE A 397 9.19 33.53 -11.90
CA ILE A 397 10.04 34.74 -12.01
C ILE A 397 9.16 36.02 -12.18
N GLY A 398 7.84 35.86 -12.17
CA GLY A 398 6.87 36.90 -12.52
C GLY A 398 6.39 37.83 -11.40
N HIS A 399 7.02 37.84 -10.22
CA HIS A 399 6.68 38.75 -9.12
C HIS A 399 7.90 39.04 -8.21
N GLU A 400 8.72 40.02 -8.62
CA GLU A 400 9.57 40.81 -7.71
C GLU A 400 8.79 42.03 -7.17
#